data_AF-A0A5C6ZN10-F1
#
_entry.id   AF-A0A5C6ZN10-F1
#
_cell.length_a   1.000
_cell.length_b   1.000
_cell.length_c   1.000
_cell.angle_alpha   90.00
_cell.angle_beta   90.00
_cell.angle_gamma   90.00
#
_symmetry.space_group_name_H-M   'P 1'
#
loop_
_entity.id
_entity.type
_entity.pdbx_description
1 polymer ?
#
loop_
_entity_poly.entity_id
_entity_poly.type
_entity_poly.pdbx_seq_one_letter_code
_entity_poly.pdbx_strand_id
1 'polypeptide(L)' 'MKLNKEIKNRIDQYFENISSEELYFKAIGKYGFNEDIDFEIDNQFFDNAGQNFYCPNSDNSLDANDMESLLLAA' A
#
# COMPACT_ATOMS: atom_id res chain seq x y z
N MET A 1 -20.08 -0.14 25.77
CA MET A 1 -21.50 0.19 25.57
C MET A 1 -21.92 -0.38 24.22
N LYS A 2 -22.96 -1.23 24.15
CA LYS A 2 -23.40 -1.83 22.87
C LYS A 2 -24.37 -0.86 22.18
N LEU A 3 -24.09 -0.50 20.93
CA LEU A 3 -24.99 0.30 20.10
C LEU A 3 -26.21 -0.53 19.70
N ASN A 4 -27.38 0.10 19.63
CA ASN A 4 -28.57 -0.51 19.06
C ASN A 4 -28.33 -0.81 17.57
N LYS A 5 -28.84 -1.95 17.07
CA LYS A 5 -28.73 -2.38 15.67
C LYS A 5 -29.21 -1.32 14.68
N GLU A 6 -30.27 -0.59 15.01
CA GLU A 6 -30.80 0.48 14.16
C GLU A 6 -29.82 1.65 14.04
N ILE A 7 -29.24 2.07 15.17
CA ILE A 7 -28.27 3.16 15.20
C ILE A 7 -27.02 2.77 14.42
N LYS A 8 -26.55 1.53 14.60
CA LYS A 8 -25.42 1.01 13.84
C LYS A 8 -25.69 1.04 12.33
N ASN A 9 -26.86 0.54 11.89
CA ASN A 9 -27.21 0.51 10.48
C ASN A 9 -27.26 1.91 9.85
N ARG A 10 -27.76 2.92 10.59
CA ARG A 10 -27.77 4.31 10.13
C ARG A 10 -26.36 4.90 9.99
N ILE A 11 -25.46 4.53 10.89
CA ILE A 11 -24.05 4.94 10.83
C ILE A 11 -23.37 4.30 9.61
N ASP A 12 -23.55 2.99 9.43
CA ASP A 12 -22.96 2.25 8.32
C ASP A 12 -23.44 2.83 6.97
N GLN A 13 -24.75 3.04 6.81
CA GLN A 13 -25.33 3.67 5.61
C GLN A 13 -24.82 5.10 5.37
N TYR A 14 -24.57 5.87 6.42
CA TYR A 14 -24.04 7.23 6.26
C TYR A 14 -22.61 7.19 5.67
N PHE A 15 -21.75 6.31 6.19
CA PHE A 15 -20.37 6.18 5.73
C PHE A 15 -20.23 5.48 4.38
N GLU A 16 -21.19 4.64 3.99
CA GLU A 16 -21.24 4.05 2.64
C GLU A 16 -21.59 5.06 1.54
N ASN A 17 -22.34 6.12 1.86
CA ASN A 17 -22.88 7.05 0.87
C ASN A 17 -22.19 8.42 0.83
N ILE A 18 -21.35 8.76 1.80
CA ILE A 18 -20.65 10.04 1.83
C ILE A 18 -19.37 9.99 0.99
N SER A 19 -19.09 11.06 0.25
CA SER A 19 -17.82 11.17 -0.47
C SER A 19 -16.67 11.54 0.47
N SER A 20 -15.43 11.22 0.08
CA SER A 20 -14.24 11.61 0.85
C SER A 20 -14.15 13.12 1.04
N GLU A 21 -14.53 13.89 0.02
CA GLU A 21 -14.54 15.36 0.04
C GLU A 21 -15.56 15.90 1.05
N GLU A 22 -16.79 15.39 1.04
CA GLU A 22 -17.83 15.82 1.99
C GLU A 22 -17.47 15.43 3.42
N LEU A 23 -16.87 14.26 3.60
CA LEU A 23 -16.40 13.80 4.90
C LEU A 23 -15.30 14.72 5.44
N TYR A 24 -14.34 15.11 4.60
CA TYR A 24 -13.28 16.06 4.93
C TYR A 24 -13.86 17.41 5.39
N PHE A 25 -14.74 18.02 4.59
CA PHE A 25 -15.36 19.29 4.97
C PHE A 25 -16.16 19.22 6.27
N LYS A 26 -16.85 18.10 6.53
CA LYS A 26 -17.56 17.92 7.81
C LYS A 26 -16.62 17.69 8.98
N ALA A 27 -15.53 16.96 8.80
CA ALA A 27 -14.52 16.75 9.83
C ALA A 27 -13.96 18.10 10.30
N ILE A 28 -13.53 18.94 9.36
CA ILE A 28 -12.97 20.25 9.65
C ILE A 28 -14.05 21.20 10.18
N GLY A 29 -15.13 21.39 9.42
CA GLY A 29 -16.11 22.43 9.71
C GLY A 29 -16.96 22.17 10.95
N LYS A 30 -17.31 20.90 11.23
CA LYS A 30 -18.20 20.56 12.35
C LYS A 30 -17.45 20.11 13.59
N TYR A 31 -16.37 19.35 13.42
CA TYR A 31 -15.66 18.73 14.54
C TYR A 31 -14.32 19.40 14.83
N GLY A 32 -13.92 20.41 14.04
CA GLY A 32 -12.70 21.17 14.27
C GLY A 32 -11.43 20.34 14.09
N PHE A 33 -11.49 19.24 13.33
CA PHE A 33 -10.28 18.55 12.93
C PHE A 33 -9.49 19.51 12.05
N ASN A 34 -8.31 19.91 12.50
CA ASN A 34 -7.33 20.54 11.63
C ASN A 34 -6.31 19.47 11.26
N GLU A 35 -6.07 19.26 9.98
CA GLU A 35 -4.83 18.62 9.57
C GLU A 35 -3.71 19.60 9.89
N ASP A 36 -2.76 19.17 10.70
CA ASP A 36 -1.50 19.87 10.90
C ASP A 36 -0.65 19.62 9.65
N ILE A 37 -0.94 20.38 8.59
CA ILE A 37 -0.25 20.29 7.28
C ILE A 37 1.04 21.13 7.26
N ASP A 38 1.37 21.78 8.38
CA ASP A 38 2.64 22.46 8.61
C ASP A 38 3.77 21.41 8.83
N PHE A 39 4.00 20.60 7.80
CA PHE A 39 5.28 19.93 7.66
C PHE A 39 6.29 20.96 7.16
N GLU A 40 7.29 21.30 7.98
CA GLU A 40 8.51 21.97 7.50
C GLU A 40 9.19 21.04 6.48
N ILE A 41 8.91 21.27 5.19
CA ILE A 41 9.60 20.64 4.05
C ILE A 41 11.00 21.26 3.87
N ASP A 42 11.25 22.41 4.49
CA ASP A 42 12.56 23.05 4.48
C ASP A 42 13.56 22.19 5.28
N ASN A 43 14.52 21.59 4.57
CA ASN A 43 15.66 20.77 5.03
C ASN A 43 15.54 19.24 4.98
N GLN A 44 14.57 18.67 4.23
CA GLN A 44 14.59 17.22 3.97
C GLN A 44 15.43 16.90 2.72
N PHE A 45 16.60 16.29 2.94
CA PHE A 45 17.39 15.67 1.86
C PHE A 45 16.91 14.23 1.68
N PHE A 46 16.49 13.89 0.47
CA PHE A 46 16.15 12.52 0.10
C PHE A 46 17.32 11.93 -0.69
N ASP A 47 17.94 10.87 -0.17
CA ASP A 47 18.95 10.12 -0.91
C ASP A 47 18.29 9.27 -1.99
N ASN A 48 18.76 9.37 -3.23
CA ASN A 48 18.36 8.48 -4.30
C ASN A 48 18.87 7.07 -4.00
N ALA A 49 17.97 6.11 -3.82
CA ALA A 49 18.34 4.71 -3.69
C ALA A 49 19.02 4.24 -4.99
N GLY A 50 20.30 3.85 -4.91
CA GLY A 50 21.05 3.34 -6.04
C GLY A 50 20.41 2.07 -6.61
N GLN A 51 20.09 2.09 -7.90
CA GLN A 51 19.56 0.93 -8.59
C GLN A 51 20.70 0.00 -8.99
N ASN A 52 20.81 -1.15 -8.34
CA ASN A 52 21.74 -2.20 -8.76
C ASN A 52 21.07 -3.05 -9.86
N PHE A 53 21.68 -3.07 -11.04
CA PHE A 53 21.26 -3.95 -12.13
C PHE A 53 22.02 -5.27 -12.03
N TYR A 54 21.31 -6.39 -12.12
CA TYR A 54 21.92 -7.69 -12.33
C TYR A 54 22.41 -7.76 -13.78
N CYS A 55 23.72 -7.84 -13.99
CA CYS A 55 24.30 -8.17 -15.29
C CYS A 55 24.41 -9.70 -15.37
N PRO A 56 23.54 -10.39 -16.12
CA PRO A 56 23.69 -11.84 -16.29
C PRO A 56 25.00 -12.09 -17.04
N ASN A 57 25.92 -12.82 -16.42
CA ASN A 57 27.04 -13.41 -17.14
C ASN A 57 26.43 -14.32 -18.21
N SER A 58 26.56 -13.93 -19.48
CA SER A 58 26.18 -14.76 -20.62
C SER A 58 27.23 -15.84 -20.81
N ASP A 59 27.33 -16.75 -19.85
CA ASP A 59 28.08 -17.99 -19.99
C ASP A 59 27.08 -19.15 -19.87
N ASN A 60 26.17 -19.20 -20.86
CA ASN A 60 25.24 -20.31 -21.05
C ASN A 60 25.99 -21.51 -21.69
N SER A 61 27.03 -22.00 -21.03
CA SER A 61 27.45 -23.40 -21.20
C SER A 61 26.53 -24.24 -20.31
N LEU A 62 25.29 -24.42 -20.73
CA LEU A 62 24.43 -25.48 -20.22
C LEU A 62 25.10 -26.80 -20.57
N ASP A 63 25.81 -27.39 -19.60
CA ASP A 63 26.30 -28.76 -19.69
C ASP A 63 25.06 -29.66 -19.73
N ALA A 64 24.70 -30.08 -20.94
CA ALA A 64 23.47 -30.79 -21.24
C ALA A 64 23.55 -32.28 -20.84
N ASN A 65 24.12 -32.59 -19.66
CA ASN A 65 24.31 -33.98 -19.21
C ASN A 65 23.55 -34.33 -17.91
N ASP A 66 23.03 -33.37 -17.14
CA ASP A 66 22.33 -33.69 -15.87
C ASP A 66 20.81 -33.91 -16.01
N MET A 67 20.24 -33.75 -17.21
CA MET A 67 18.81 -33.95 -17.47
C MET A 67 18.44 -35.42 -17.79
N GLU A 68 19.34 -36.39 -17.65
CA GLU A 68 19.01 -37.82 -17.81
C GLU A 68 18.74 -38.52 -16.46
N SER A 69 19.24 -37.98 -15.33
CA SER A 69 19.13 -38.63 -14.02
C SER A 69 17.77 -38.43 -13.32
N LEU A 70 16.95 -37.46 -13.75
CA LEU A 70 15.65 -37.17 -13.11
C LEU A 70 14.44 -37.85 -13.77
N LEU A 71 14.61 -38.50 -14.93
CA LEU A 71 13.54 -39.21 -15.64
C LEU A 71 13.55 -40.74 -15.44
N LEU A 72 14.55 -41.29 -14.74
CA LEU A 72 14.66 -42.74 -14.48
C LEU A 72 14.17 -43.15 -13.08
N ALA A 73 13.66 -42.21 -12.28
CA ALA A 73 13.04 -42.47 -10.98
C ALA A 73 11.53 -42.19 -11.03
N ALA A 74 10.83 -42.81 -11.97
CA ALA A 74 9.37 -42.87 -12.05
C ALA A 74 8.91 -44.33 -12.26
#